data_AF-A0A6N7G0Y0-F1
#
_entry.id   AF-A0A6N7G0Y0-F1
#
_cell.length_a   1.000
_cell.length_b   1.000
_cell.length_c   1.000
_cell.angle_alpha   90.00
_cell.angle_beta   90.00
_cell.angle_gamma   90.00
#
_symmetry.space_group_name_H-M   'P 1'
#
loop_
_entity.id
_entity.type
_entity.pdbx_description
1 polymer ?
#
loop_
_entity_poly.entity_id
_entity_poly.type
_entity_poly.pdbx_seq_one_letter_code
_entity_poly.pdbx_strand_id
1 'polypeptide(L)'
;MLLRKKHRRDTVPVAGLSIYEPVHLGIYEDGYRADIELIYRNILLAGEPGAGKSVALNNIVAHGALSSDVSLWLLDGKQVELGLWREVADVFVGPDIDHALTVLEHLQSEMDRRYGELERVRRRKIAATDPIDVIMLVIDELALFSVTMGSKDQQEHFVRLLRDLVARGRAAGVIVVAATQRPSADIIPTSLRDLFGYRLAFRCTTDSSSDIILGRGWSTLGYNAATIGPTERGLGYLLAEGDTPRRMKSAYLTDAHIYALVEHAHDIRTKRAA
;
A
#
# COMPACT_ATOMS: atom_id res chain seq x y z
N MET A 1 -4.02 52.50 -7.13
CA MET A 1 -3.14 52.01 -6.05
C MET A 1 -3.72 50.69 -5.55
N LEU A 2 -3.22 49.57 -6.08
CA LEU A 2 -3.71 48.21 -5.80
C LEU A 2 -3.21 47.74 -4.43
N LEU A 3 -4.11 47.61 -3.46
CA LEU A 3 -3.83 46.98 -2.18
C LEU A 3 -3.80 45.45 -2.35
N ARG A 4 -2.58 44.89 -2.42
CA ARG A 4 -2.28 43.46 -2.29
C ARG A 4 -2.93 42.90 -1.02
N LYS A 5 -3.92 42.02 -1.15
CA LYS A 5 -4.40 41.17 -0.05
C LYS A 5 -3.26 40.24 0.39
N LYS A 6 -2.76 40.45 1.61
CA LYS A 6 -1.88 39.52 2.34
C LYS A 6 -2.52 38.11 2.31
N HIS A 7 -1.82 37.13 1.73
CA HIS A 7 -2.11 35.72 1.99
C HIS A 7 -1.93 35.48 3.50
N ARG A 8 -3.03 35.19 4.21
CA ARG A 8 -2.96 34.55 5.53
C ARG A 8 -2.41 33.14 5.31
N ARG A 9 -1.36 32.79 6.07
CA ARG A 9 -0.64 31.51 5.99
C ARG A 9 -1.26 30.40 6.86
N ASP A 10 -2.49 30.58 7.34
CA ASP A 10 -3.11 29.70 8.32
C ASP A 10 -4.48 29.19 7.83
N THR A 11 -4.51 28.47 6.72
CA THR A 11 -5.70 27.68 6.35
C THR A 11 -5.28 26.23 6.17
N VAL A 12 -5.63 25.42 7.17
CA VAL A 12 -5.61 23.95 7.13
C VAL A 12 -6.70 23.48 6.15
N PRO A 13 -6.49 22.44 5.33
CA PRO A 13 -7.53 21.91 4.46
C PRO A 13 -8.78 21.56 5.27
N VAL A 14 -9.96 21.97 4.78
CA VAL A 14 -11.26 21.82 5.46
C VAL A 14 -11.90 20.45 5.15
N ALA A 15 -11.18 19.54 4.48
CA ALA A 15 -11.62 18.18 4.19
C ALA A 15 -10.43 17.22 4.30
N GLY A 16 -10.69 15.97 4.73
CA GLY A 16 -9.71 14.88 4.62
C GLY A 16 -9.32 14.63 3.16
N LEU A 17 -8.28 13.83 2.96
CA LEU A 17 -7.92 13.33 1.62
C LEU A 17 -9.03 12.42 1.09
N SER A 18 -8.91 12.01 -0.18
CA SER A 18 -9.68 10.89 -0.70
C SER A 18 -8.77 9.84 -1.33
N ILE A 19 -9.16 8.57 -1.27
CA ILE A 19 -8.42 7.48 -1.93
C ILE A 19 -8.44 7.58 -3.46
N TYR A 20 -9.39 8.34 -4.02
CA TYR A 20 -9.45 8.65 -5.44
C TYR A 20 -8.43 9.72 -5.86
N GLU A 21 -7.75 10.36 -4.90
CA GLU A 21 -6.67 11.29 -5.17
C GLU A 21 -5.32 10.55 -5.25
N PRO A 22 -4.35 11.06 -6.03
CA PRO A 22 -3.03 10.44 -6.12
C PRO A 22 -2.29 10.44 -4.78
N VAL A 23 -1.70 9.28 -4.43
CA VAL A 23 -0.84 9.12 -3.27
C VAL A 23 0.58 9.57 -3.62
N HIS A 24 1.10 10.53 -2.85
CA HIS A 24 2.45 11.03 -3.02
C HIS A 24 3.48 10.10 -2.36
N LEU A 25 4.34 9.46 -3.15
CA LEU A 25 5.41 8.62 -2.64
C LEU A 25 6.75 9.33 -2.52
N GLY A 26 6.98 10.40 -3.30
CA GLY A 26 8.24 11.14 -3.28
C GLY A 26 8.55 11.85 -4.61
N ILE A 27 9.81 11.84 -5.03
CA ILE A 27 10.28 12.52 -6.24
C ILE A 27 11.05 11.58 -7.16
N TYR A 28 10.86 11.69 -8.47
CA TYR A 28 11.66 11.00 -9.49
C TYR A 28 13.01 11.72 -9.68
N GLU A 29 13.96 11.06 -10.35
CA GLU A 29 15.30 11.63 -10.65
C GLU A 29 15.25 12.90 -11.53
N ASP A 30 14.18 13.05 -12.32
CA ASP A 30 13.91 14.23 -13.15
C ASP A 30 13.26 15.40 -12.36
N GLY A 31 13.05 15.23 -11.05
CA GLY A 31 12.47 16.24 -10.16
C GLY A 31 10.95 16.29 -10.16
N TYR A 32 10.26 15.49 -10.99
CA TYR A 32 8.80 15.39 -10.94
C TYR A 32 8.33 14.58 -9.73
N ARG A 33 7.08 14.82 -9.33
CA ARG A 33 6.45 14.10 -8.22
C ARG A 33 6.18 12.65 -8.60
N ALA A 34 6.52 11.73 -7.71
CA ALA A 34 6.14 10.33 -7.77
C ALA A 34 4.79 10.12 -7.10
N ASP A 35 3.73 10.49 -7.83
CA ASP A 35 2.33 10.33 -7.40
C ASP A 35 1.73 9.07 -8.07
N ILE A 36 0.99 8.25 -7.31
CA ILE A 36 0.35 7.02 -7.83
C ILE A 36 -1.15 6.99 -7.54
N GLU A 37 -1.94 6.43 -8.45
CA GLU A 37 -3.39 6.26 -8.26
C GLU A 37 -3.70 4.86 -7.72
N LEU A 38 -3.92 4.74 -6.40
CA LEU A 38 -4.12 3.44 -5.75
C LEU A 38 -5.54 2.87 -5.91
N ILE A 39 -6.56 3.71 -6.09
CA ILE A 39 -7.97 3.27 -6.10
C ILE A 39 -8.30 2.11 -7.06
N TYR A 40 -7.53 1.92 -8.13
CA TYR A 40 -7.76 0.82 -9.07
C TYR A 40 -6.54 -0.09 -9.25
N ARG A 41 -5.54 0.01 -8.38
CA ARG A 41 -4.27 -0.73 -8.52
C ARG A 41 -3.72 -1.12 -7.15
N ASN A 42 -3.32 -2.37 -7.06
CA ASN A 42 -2.58 -2.88 -5.90
C ASN A 42 -1.09 -2.56 -6.03
N ILE A 43 -0.40 -2.41 -4.91
CA ILE A 43 1.04 -2.15 -4.88
C ILE A 43 1.80 -3.20 -4.06
N LEU A 44 2.94 -3.64 -4.59
CA LEU A 44 3.92 -4.48 -3.91
C LEU A 44 5.19 -3.69 -3.63
N LEU A 45 5.61 -3.62 -2.37
CA LEU A 45 6.85 -2.97 -1.93
C LEU A 45 7.82 -4.03 -1.40
N ALA A 46 9.06 -4.03 -1.88
CA ALA A 46 10.04 -4.98 -1.37
C ALA A 46 11.47 -4.46 -1.44
N GLY A 47 12.32 -5.00 -0.56
CA GLY A 47 13.72 -4.68 -0.45
C GLY A 47 14.25 -4.95 0.95
N GLU A 48 15.56 -4.89 1.11
CA GLU A 48 16.22 -5.23 2.38
C GLU A 48 15.82 -4.32 3.55
N PRO A 49 16.02 -4.77 4.80
CA PRO A 49 15.93 -3.92 5.98
C PRO A 49 16.73 -2.61 5.82
N GLY A 50 16.14 -1.49 6.23
CA GLY A 50 16.78 -0.16 6.18
C GLY A 50 16.87 0.46 4.78
N ALA A 51 16.36 -0.19 3.73
CA ALA A 51 16.42 0.35 2.36
C ALA A 51 15.42 1.49 2.08
N GLY A 52 14.38 1.66 2.89
CA GLY A 52 13.36 2.71 2.72
C GLY A 52 11.92 2.19 2.51
N LYS A 53 11.73 0.86 2.49
CA LYS A 53 10.41 0.21 2.36
C LYS A 53 9.38 0.76 3.35
N SER A 54 9.74 0.78 4.64
CA SER A 54 8.84 1.21 5.71
C SER A 54 8.42 2.68 5.57
N VAL A 55 9.32 3.54 5.10
CA VAL A 55 9.02 4.96 4.87
C VAL A 55 7.98 5.12 3.77
N ALA A 56 8.14 4.44 2.64
CA ALA A 56 7.15 4.49 1.57
C ALA A 56 5.82 3.84 1.96
N LEU A 57 5.85 2.75 2.74
CA LEU A 57 4.65 2.14 3.30
C LEU A 57 3.89 3.13 4.19
N ASN A 58 4.59 3.84 5.07
CA ASN A 58 3.99 4.87 5.93
C ASN A 58 3.38 6.03 5.14
N ASN A 59 3.96 6.45 4.01
CA ASN A 59 3.34 7.46 3.14
C ASN A 59 1.98 7.00 2.59
N ILE A 60 1.88 5.72 2.21
CA ILE A 60 0.64 5.12 1.69
C ILE A 60 -0.41 5.00 2.80
N VAL A 61 0.00 4.51 3.97
CA VAL A 61 -0.89 4.37 5.14
C VAL A 61 -1.37 5.75 5.62
N ALA A 62 -0.50 6.76 5.64
CA ALA A 62 -0.85 8.12 5.97
C ALA A 62 -1.95 8.68 5.05
N HIS A 63 -1.82 8.45 3.74
CA HIS A 63 -2.85 8.86 2.78
C HIS A 63 -4.19 8.19 3.09
N GLY A 64 -4.19 6.86 3.31
CA GLY A 64 -5.40 6.11 3.66
C GLY A 64 -6.02 6.53 4.99
N ALA A 65 -5.20 6.79 6.02
CA ALA A 65 -5.67 7.22 7.34
C ALA A 65 -6.35 8.60 7.28
N LEU A 66 -5.79 9.53 6.50
CA LEU A 66 -6.34 10.86 6.26
C LEU A 66 -7.51 10.86 5.26
N SER A 67 -7.75 9.74 4.58
CA SER A 67 -8.82 9.62 3.59
C SER A 67 -10.14 9.30 4.26
N SER A 68 -11.13 10.18 4.06
CA SER A 68 -12.45 10.03 4.71
C SER A 68 -13.31 8.92 4.12
N ASP A 69 -12.96 8.42 2.94
CA ASP A 69 -13.65 7.41 2.13
C ASP A 69 -12.92 6.04 2.15
N VAL A 70 -12.06 5.83 3.15
CA VAL A 70 -11.27 4.60 3.33
C VAL A 70 -11.63 3.92 4.63
N SER A 71 -11.81 2.60 4.58
CA SER A 71 -11.69 1.71 5.73
C SER A 71 -10.29 1.08 5.74
N LEU A 72 -9.50 1.36 6.78
CA LEU A 72 -8.08 1.02 6.87
C LEU A 72 -7.88 -0.29 7.65
N TRP A 73 -7.38 -1.32 6.96
CA TRP A 73 -7.17 -2.66 7.51
C TRP A 73 -5.69 -3.00 7.50
N LEU A 74 -5.10 -3.19 8.67
CA LEU A 74 -3.65 -3.33 8.85
C LEU A 74 -3.29 -4.72 9.38
N LEU A 75 -2.44 -5.44 8.65
CA LEU A 75 -1.77 -6.67 9.09
C LEU A 75 -0.31 -6.33 9.38
N ASP A 76 0.02 -6.24 10.66
CA ASP A 76 1.34 -5.88 11.18
C ASP A 76 2.03 -7.11 11.78
N GLY A 77 2.83 -7.76 10.95
CA GLY A 77 3.57 -8.92 11.35
C GLY A 77 4.72 -8.62 12.32
N LYS A 78 5.27 -7.41 12.28
CA LYS A 78 6.43 -7.04 13.12
C LYS A 78 6.07 -6.23 14.34
N GLN A 79 4.87 -5.65 14.40
CA GLN A 79 4.42 -4.72 15.45
C GLN A 79 5.32 -3.48 15.60
N VAL A 80 6.03 -3.10 14.54
CA VAL A 80 6.95 -1.93 14.55
C VAL A 80 6.44 -0.84 13.64
N GLU A 81 6.06 -1.19 12.41
CA GLU A 81 5.81 -0.20 11.36
C GLU A 81 4.37 0.29 11.37
N LEU A 82 3.40 -0.62 11.33
CA LEU A 82 1.98 -0.27 11.28
C LEU A 82 1.37 -0.02 12.67
N GLY A 83 2.04 -0.46 13.73
CA GLY A 83 1.63 -0.24 15.12
C GLY A 83 1.40 1.23 15.47
N LEU A 84 2.11 2.15 14.82
CA LEU A 84 1.92 3.61 14.98
C LEU A 84 0.54 4.08 14.51
N TRP A 85 -0.10 3.36 13.60
CA TRP A 85 -1.39 3.69 13.01
C TRP A 85 -2.57 2.94 13.64
N ARG A 86 -2.33 2.14 14.69
CA ARG A 86 -3.34 1.25 15.29
C ARG A 86 -4.61 1.99 15.70
N GLU A 87 -4.49 3.19 16.25
CA GLU A 87 -5.63 3.95 16.77
C GLU A 87 -6.60 4.46 15.68
N VAL A 88 -6.15 4.52 14.43
CA VAL A 88 -6.96 4.97 13.28
C VAL A 88 -7.29 3.83 12.31
N ALA A 89 -6.83 2.62 12.60
CA ALA A 89 -7.16 1.41 11.85
C ALA A 89 -8.56 0.91 12.23
N ASP A 90 -9.37 0.58 11.24
CA ASP A 90 -10.68 -0.06 11.45
C ASP A 90 -10.51 -1.55 11.82
N VAL A 91 -9.48 -2.19 11.27
CA VAL A 91 -9.07 -3.55 11.64
C VAL A 91 -7.56 -3.58 11.79
N PHE A 92 -7.07 -4.13 12.90
CA PHE A 92 -5.65 -4.34 13.16
C PHE A 92 -5.39 -5.80 13.54
N VAL A 93 -4.50 -6.46 12.80
CA VAL A 93 -4.07 -7.83 13.02
C VAL A 93 -2.57 -7.82 13.30
N GLY A 94 -2.17 -8.41 14.44
CA GLY A 94 -0.76 -8.60 14.78
C GLY A 94 -0.15 -9.86 14.13
N PRO A 95 0.89 -10.45 14.74
CA PRO A 95 1.49 -11.71 14.30
C PRO A 95 0.59 -12.92 14.67
N ASP A 96 -0.59 -12.98 14.07
CA ASP A 96 -1.60 -14.03 14.29
C ASP A 96 -2.19 -14.47 12.93
N ILE A 97 -1.84 -15.68 12.50
CA ILE A 97 -2.27 -16.20 11.19
C ILE A 97 -3.76 -16.58 11.17
N ASP A 98 -4.33 -17.05 12.28
CA ASP A 98 -5.73 -17.45 12.33
C ASP A 98 -6.64 -16.22 12.26
N HIS A 99 -6.24 -15.15 12.95
CA HIS A 99 -6.92 -13.87 12.83
C HIS A 99 -6.75 -13.26 11.42
N ALA A 100 -5.54 -13.33 10.85
CA ALA A 100 -5.31 -12.87 9.48
C ALA A 100 -6.17 -13.61 8.45
N LEU A 101 -6.27 -14.94 8.55
CA LEU A 101 -7.13 -15.76 7.69
C LEU A 101 -8.60 -15.36 7.82
N THR A 102 -9.10 -15.26 9.05
CA THR A 102 -10.47 -14.80 9.34
C THR A 102 -10.78 -13.45 8.69
N VAL A 103 -9.84 -12.51 8.79
CA VAL A 103 -9.94 -11.18 8.19
C VAL A 103 -9.97 -11.24 6.66
N LEU A 104 -9.09 -12.03 6.04
CA LEU A 104 -9.08 -12.18 4.58
C LEU A 104 -10.34 -12.87 4.04
N GLU A 105 -10.90 -13.85 4.74
CA GLU A 105 -12.17 -14.52 4.40
C GLU A 105 -13.34 -13.54 4.47
N HIS A 106 -13.36 -12.67 5.48
CA HIS A 106 -14.34 -11.59 5.57
C HIS A 106 -14.19 -10.64 4.38
N LEU A 107 -12.97 -10.22 4.03
CA LEU A 107 -12.74 -9.36 2.86
C LEU A 107 -13.18 -10.00 1.55
N GLN A 108 -13.00 -11.32 1.38
CA GLN A 108 -13.54 -12.02 0.21
C GLN A 108 -15.06 -12.00 0.17
N SER A 109 -15.70 -12.27 1.30
CA SER A 109 -17.16 -12.26 1.42
C SER A 109 -17.72 -10.86 1.11
N GLU A 110 -17.08 -9.81 1.61
CA GLU A 110 -17.46 -8.42 1.33
C GLU A 110 -17.20 -8.05 -0.14
N MET A 111 -16.09 -8.51 -0.73
CA MET A 111 -15.80 -8.34 -2.16
C MET A 111 -16.89 -8.98 -3.03
N ASP A 112 -17.27 -10.23 -2.75
CA ASP A 112 -18.30 -10.95 -3.50
C ASP A 112 -19.69 -10.28 -3.33
N ARG A 113 -20.02 -9.81 -2.12
CA ARG A 113 -21.24 -9.02 -1.86
C ARG A 113 -21.27 -7.74 -2.71
N ARG A 114 -20.18 -6.98 -2.74
CA ARG A 114 -20.06 -5.75 -3.55
C ARG A 114 -20.16 -6.03 -5.04
N TYR A 115 -19.63 -7.16 -5.52
CA TYR A 115 -19.81 -7.60 -6.91
C TYR A 115 -21.28 -7.90 -7.25
N GLY A 116 -22.03 -8.55 -6.35
CA GLY A 116 -23.46 -8.78 -6.53
C GLY A 116 -24.25 -7.46 -6.66
N GLU A 117 -23.89 -6.45 -5.87
CA GLU A 117 -24.50 -5.11 -6.00
C GLU A 117 -24.13 -4.43 -7.32
N LEU A 118 -22.85 -4.49 -7.74
CA LEU A 118 -22.39 -3.94 -9.01
C LEU A 118 -23.13 -4.58 -10.20
N GLU A 119 -23.35 -5.89 -10.17
CA GLU A 119 -24.12 -6.60 -11.18
C GLU A 119 -25.58 -6.13 -11.22
N ARG A 120 -26.22 -6.01 -10.04
CA ARG A 120 -27.61 -5.54 -9.89
C ARG A 120 -27.82 -4.15 -10.50
N VAL A 121 -26.84 -3.25 -10.33
CA VAL A 121 -26.89 -1.88 -10.90
C VAL A 121 -26.18 -1.75 -12.25
N ARG A 122 -25.75 -2.86 -12.86
CA ARG A 122 -25.06 -2.94 -14.17
C ARG A 122 -23.81 -2.06 -14.27
N ARG A 123 -23.04 -1.97 -13.20
CA ARG A 123 -21.76 -1.25 -13.15
C ARG A 123 -20.60 -2.21 -13.03
N ARG A 124 -19.43 -1.78 -13.51
CA ARG A 124 -18.21 -2.61 -13.52
C ARG A 124 -17.30 -2.38 -12.31
N LYS A 125 -17.46 -1.25 -11.62
CA LYS A 125 -16.60 -0.86 -10.51
C LYS A 125 -17.27 0.16 -9.59
N ILE A 126 -16.82 0.16 -8.34
CA ILE A 126 -17.11 1.21 -7.36
C ILE A 126 -16.42 2.51 -7.79
N ALA A 127 -17.11 3.62 -7.57
CA ALA A 127 -16.68 4.98 -7.88
C ALA A 127 -16.91 5.88 -6.66
N ALA A 128 -16.28 7.06 -6.66
CA ALA A 128 -16.33 8.01 -5.54
C ALA A 128 -17.75 8.47 -5.17
N THR A 129 -18.71 8.33 -6.07
CA THR A 129 -20.12 8.68 -5.83
C THR A 129 -20.90 7.58 -5.10
N ASP A 130 -20.33 6.39 -4.95
CA ASP A 130 -20.98 5.30 -4.23
C ASP A 130 -20.86 5.53 -2.72
N PRO A 131 -21.94 5.33 -1.94
CA PRO A 131 -21.94 5.57 -0.50
C PRO A 131 -21.29 4.40 0.25
N ILE A 132 -20.07 4.03 -0.15
CA ILE A 132 -19.33 2.90 0.41
C ILE A 132 -17.85 3.21 0.44
N ASP A 133 -17.21 2.88 1.55
CA ASP A 133 -15.78 3.10 1.71
C ASP A 133 -14.97 2.05 0.95
N VAL A 134 -13.84 2.51 0.43
CA VAL A 134 -12.82 1.65 -0.16
C VAL A 134 -12.05 1.00 0.98
N ILE A 135 -11.88 -0.32 0.91
CA ILE A 135 -11.08 -1.04 1.90
C ILE A 135 -9.64 -1.03 1.44
N MET A 136 -8.75 -0.44 2.25
CA MET A 136 -7.30 -0.49 2.04
C MET A 136 -6.70 -1.54 2.98
N LEU A 137 -6.37 -2.70 2.42
CA LEU A 137 -5.66 -3.77 3.12
C LEU A 137 -4.16 -3.57 3.00
N VAL A 138 -3.48 -3.33 4.12
CA VAL A 138 -2.04 -3.14 4.19
C VAL A 138 -1.39 -4.29 4.94
N ILE A 139 -0.37 -4.91 4.34
CA ILE A 139 0.41 -6.03 4.91
C ILE A 139 1.87 -5.60 4.93
N ASP A 140 2.47 -5.40 6.12
CA ASP A 140 3.84 -4.88 6.25
C ASP A 140 4.94 -5.90 5.87
N GLU A 141 4.69 -7.17 6.16
CA GLU A 141 5.60 -8.29 5.96
C GLU A 141 4.82 -9.55 5.52
N LEU A 142 4.61 -9.65 4.21
CA LEU A 142 3.95 -10.79 3.58
C LEU A 142 4.57 -12.13 3.98
N ALA A 143 5.90 -12.17 4.08
CA ALA A 143 6.68 -13.36 4.44
C ALA A 143 6.26 -13.99 5.77
N LEU A 144 5.76 -13.18 6.71
CA LEU A 144 5.36 -13.70 8.01
C LEU A 144 4.18 -14.65 7.83
N PHE A 145 3.13 -14.21 7.15
CA PHE A 145 1.89 -14.97 6.99
C PHE A 145 1.97 -16.01 5.87
N SER A 146 2.79 -15.78 4.83
CA SER A 146 2.83 -16.65 3.65
C SER A 146 3.78 -17.84 3.76
N VAL A 147 4.83 -17.76 4.59
CA VAL A 147 5.86 -18.83 4.68
C VAL A 147 6.40 -19.10 6.08
N THR A 148 6.21 -18.18 7.04
CA THR A 148 6.89 -18.28 8.35
C THR A 148 5.96 -18.78 9.45
N MET A 149 4.75 -18.25 9.52
CA MET A 149 3.80 -18.48 10.61
C MET A 149 2.78 -19.56 10.26
N GLY A 150 2.30 -20.29 11.26
CA GLY A 150 1.27 -21.30 11.09
C GLY A 150 1.74 -22.58 10.39
N SER A 151 0.78 -23.46 10.11
CA SER A 151 0.95 -24.67 9.33
C SER A 151 1.07 -24.35 7.83
N LYS A 152 1.58 -25.31 7.05
CA LYS A 152 1.63 -25.18 5.58
C LYS A 152 0.24 -24.95 4.98
N ASP A 153 -0.79 -25.61 5.50
CA ASP A 153 -2.16 -25.45 5.02
C ASP A 153 -2.68 -24.03 5.27
N GLN A 154 -2.37 -23.44 6.43
CA GLN A 154 -2.72 -22.06 6.76
C GLN A 154 -1.98 -21.06 5.84
N GLN A 155 -0.69 -21.30 5.60
CA GLN A 155 0.13 -20.47 4.70
C GLN A 155 -0.38 -20.50 3.25
N GLU A 156 -0.66 -21.69 2.72
CA GLU A 156 -1.24 -21.87 1.39
C GLU A 156 -2.64 -21.24 1.30
N HIS A 157 -3.43 -21.35 2.36
CA HIS A 157 -4.73 -20.70 2.44
C HIS A 157 -4.61 -19.18 2.39
N PHE A 158 -3.69 -18.61 3.16
CA PHE A 158 -3.42 -17.17 3.18
C PHE A 158 -3.04 -16.65 1.79
N VAL A 159 -2.07 -17.33 1.13
CA VAL A 159 -1.63 -16.96 -0.23
C VAL A 159 -2.79 -17.07 -1.23
N ARG A 160 -3.63 -18.10 -1.12
CA ARG A 160 -4.82 -18.27 -1.97
C ARG A 160 -5.81 -17.12 -1.79
N LEU A 161 -6.11 -16.75 -0.54
CA LEU A 161 -7.05 -15.68 -0.22
C LEU A 161 -6.54 -14.33 -0.75
N LEU A 162 -5.28 -14.01 -0.44
CA LEU A 162 -4.62 -12.78 -0.88
C LEU A 162 -4.59 -12.67 -2.40
N ARG A 163 -4.22 -13.74 -3.11
CA ARG A 163 -4.16 -13.74 -4.58
C ARG A 163 -5.50 -13.36 -5.19
N ASP A 164 -6.59 -13.88 -4.64
CA ASP A 164 -7.94 -13.59 -5.13
C ASP A 164 -8.32 -12.12 -4.89
N LEU A 165 -8.02 -11.57 -3.71
CA LEU A 165 -8.22 -10.15 -3.41
C LEU A 165 -7.40 -9.26 -4.34
N VAL A 166 -6.13 -9.60 -4.62
CA VAL A 166 -5.31 -8.82 -5.56
C VAL A 166 -5.86 -8.92 -7.00
N ALA A 167 -6.36 -10.10 -7.40
CA ALA A 167 -6.87 -10.32 -8.76
C ALA A 167 -8.20 -9.60 -9.03
N ARG A 168 -9.15 -9.66 -8.08
CA ARG A 168 -10.53 -9.18 -8.25
C ARG A 168 -10.86 -7.91 -7.45
N GLY A 169 -10.22 -7.69 -6.30
CA GLY A 169 -10.62 -6.68 -5.32
C GLY A 169 -10.77 -5.24 -5.84
N ARG A 170 -9.91 -4.80 -6.76
CA ARG A 170 -9.86 -3.40 -7.24
C ARG A 170 -11.21 -2.86 -7.72
N ALA A 171 -12.02 -3.68 -8.40
CA ALA A 171 -13.30 -3.23 -8.95
C ALA A 171 -14.38 -3.13 -7.85
N ALA A 172 -14.28 -3.99 -6.84
CA ALA A 172 -15.11 -3.99 -5.64
C ALA A 172 -14.59 -3.01 -4.56
N GLY A 173 -13.63 -2.14 -4.89
CA GLY A 173 -13.07 -1.17 -3.94
C GLY A 173 -12.31 -1.83 -2.78
N VAL A 174 -11.62 -2.94 -3.03
CA VAL A 174 -10.64 -3.53 -2.11
C VAL A 174 -9.26 -3.38 -2.72
N ILE A 175 -8.39 -2.62 -2.06
CA ILE A 175 -7.04 -2.29 -2.53
C ILE A 175 -6.01 -2.88 -1.59
N VAL A 176 -5.06 -3.61 -2.16
CA VAL A 176 -4.02 -4.33 -1.44
C VAL A 176 -2.69 -3.60 -1.58
N VAL A 177 -2.11 -3.28 -0.43
CA VAL A 177 -0.74 -2.77 -0.27
C VAL A 177 0.05 -3.86 0.44
N ALA A 178 0.90 -4.57 -0.29
CA ALA A 178 1.72 -5.63 0.28
C ALA A 178 3.17 -5.21 0.36
N ALA A 179 3.83 -5.50 1.46
CA ALA A 179 5.24 -5.23 1.66
C ALA A 179 5.97 -6.48 2.16
N THR A 180 7.25 -6.64 1.79
CA THR A 180 8.11 -7.72 2.31
C THR A 180 9.58 -7.31 2.32
N GLN A 181 10.33 -7.73 3.35
CA GLN A 181 11.78 -7.53 3.37
C GLN A 181 12.55 -8.65 2.66
N ARG A 182 11.87 -9.75 2.33
CA ARG A 182 12.44 -10.93 1.70
C ARG A 182 11.86 -11.09 0.28
N PRO A 183 12.56 -10.58 -0.74
CA PRO A 183 12.18 -10.80 -2.12
C PRO A 183 12.64 -12.20 -2.56
N SER A 184 11.79 -13.21 -2.32
CA SER A 184 11.99 -14.59 -2.76
C SER A 184 10.72 -15.17 -3.40
N ALA A 185 10.87 -16.10 -4.34
CA ALA A 185 9.76 -16.61 -5.15
C ALA A 185 8.75 -17.49 -4.37
N ASP A 186 9.17 -18.04 -3.23
CA ASP A 186 8.31 -18.71 -2.24
C ASP A 186 7.40 -17.71 -1.49
N ILE A 187 7.85 -16.47 -1.31
CA ILE A 187 7.08 -15.40 -0.65
C ILE A 187 6.23 -14.64 -1.67
N ILE A 188 6.82 -14.34 -2.83
CA ILE A 188 6.18 -13.60 -3.92
C ILE A 188 6.20 -14.49 -5.17
N PRO A 189 5.29 -15.47 -5.30
CA PRO A 189 5.16 -16.23 -6.52
C PRO A 189 4.93 -15.30 -7.70
N THR A 190 5.48 -15.63 -8.88
CA THR A 190 5.29 -14.86 -10.11
C THR A 190 3.80 -14.58 -10.39
N SER A 191 2.94 -15.57 -10.16
CA SER A 191 1.49 -15.48 -10.35
C SER A 191 0.81 -14.48 -9.41
N LEU A 192 1.40 -14.18 -8.25
CA LEU A 192 0.93 -13.14 -7.33
C LEU A 192 1.54 -11.79 -7.68
N ARG A 193 2.87 -11.74 -7.89
CA ARG A 193 3.61 -10.53 -8.31
C ARG A 193 2.96 -9.85 -9.50
N ASP A 194 2.61 -10.63 -10.51
CA ASP A 194 2.13 -10.11 -11.79
C ASP A 194 0.74 -9.46 -11.70
N LEU A 195 0.00 -9.70 -10.62
CA LEU A 195 -1.30 -9.07 -10.34
C LEU A 195 -1.17 -7.67 -9.71
N PHE A 196 0.00 -7.32 -9.19
CA PHE A 196 0.25 -5.98 -8.65
C PHE A 196 0.50 -4.99 -9.78
N GLY A 197 -0.38 -3.98 -9.87
CA GLY A 197 -0.33 -2.93 -10.88
C GLY A 197 0.77 -1.89 -10.63
N TYR A 198 1.29 -1.82 -9.40
CA TYR A 198 2.51 -1.10 -9.05
C TYR A 198 3.47 -2.02 -8.30
N ARG A 199 4.77 -1.90 -8.60
CA ARG A 199 5.84 -2.61 -7.89
C ARG A 199 6.96 -1.65 -7.57
N LEU A 200 7.29 -1.51 -6.29
CA LEU A 200 8.33 -0.64 -5.79
C LEU A 200 9.47 -1.46 -5.20
N ALA A 201 10.58 -1.55 -5.93
CA ALA A 201 11.77 -2.27 -5.52
C ALA A 201 12.79 -1.30 -4.89
N PHE A 202 12.98 -1.42 -3.58
CA PHE A 202 14.10 -0.82 -2.86
C PHE A 202 15.34 -1.70 -2.98
N ARG A 203 16.46 -1.21 -2.43
CA ARG A 203 17.75 -1.93 -2.41
C ARG A 203 17.60 -3.41 -2.10
N CYS A 204 18.17 -4.25 -2.97
CA CYS A 204 18.16 -5.72 -2.89
C CYS A 204 19.59 -6.28 -2.84
N THR A 205 19.72 -7.55 -2.44
CA THR A 205 21.03 -8.21 -2.32
C THR A 205 21.58 -8.65 -3.67
N THR A 206 20.70 -8.98 -4.62
CA THR A 206 21.05 -9.57 -5.91
C THR A 206 20.12 -9.11 -7.03
N ASP A 207 20.59 -9.22 -8.27
CA ASP A 207 19.82 -8.95 -9.49
C ASP A 207 18.56 -9.82 -9.55
N SER A 208 18.68 -11.09 -9.14
CA SER A 208 17.55 -12.01 -9.04
C SER A 208 16.49 -11.52 -8.05
N SER A 209 16.91 -11.02 -6.89
CA SER A 209 16.01 -10.39 -5.90
C SER A 209 15.31 -9.16 -6.45
N SER A 210 15.99 -8.34 -7.26
CA SER A 210 15.36 -7.21 -7.97
C SER A 210 14.27 -7.70 -8.93
N ASP A 211 14.56 -8.72 -9.74
CA ASP A 211 13.63 -9.29 -10.72
C ASP A 211 12.44 -10.05 -10.09
N ILE A 212 12.61 -10.58 -8.88
CA ILE A 212 11.50 -11.13 -8.08
C ILE A 212 10.46 -10.05 -7.77
N ILE A 213 10.87 -8.78 -7.66
CA ILE A 213 9.97 -7.67 -7.40
C ILE A 213 9.49 -7.04 -8.71
N LEU A 214 10.41 -6.59 -9.57
CA LEU A 214 10.06 -5.81 -10.76
C LEU A 214 9.47 -6.68 -11.87
N GLY A 215 9.93 -7.92 -12.02
CA GLY A 215 9.69 -8.71 -13.22
C GLY A 215 11.00 -9.26 -13.78
N ARG A 216 10.94 -10.43 -14.41
CA ARG A 216 12.14 -11.03 -15.03
C ARG A 216 12.64 -10.14 -16.16
N GLY A 217 13.96 -9.94 -16.21
CA GLY A 217 14.66 -9.25 -17.30
C GLY A 217 14.88 -7.76 -17.09
N TRP A 218 14.24 -7.14 -16.08
CA TRP A 218 14.42 -5.72 -15.80
C TRP A 218 15.84 -5.40 -15.33
N SER A 219 16.43 -6.25 -14.50
CA SER A 219 17.81 -6.12 -14.07
C SER A 219 18.80 -6.05 -15.25
N THR A 220 18.66 -6.95 -16.22
CA THR A 220 19.49 -6.98 -17.46
C THR A 220 19.31 -5.74 -18.32
N LEU A 221 18.13 -5.10 -18.29
CA LEU A 221 17.84 -3.86 -18.99
C LEU A 221 18.31 -2.61 -18.22
N GLY A 222 19.01 -2.78 -17.09
CA GLY A 222 19.57 -1.69 -16.27
C GLY A 222 18.67 -1.20 -15.14
N TYR A 223 17.46 -1.78 -15.00
CA TYR A 223 16.54 -1.46 -13.90
C TYR A 223 16.75 -2.46 -12.76
N ASN A 224 17.83 -2.26 -12.02
CA ASN A 224 18.30 -3.21 -11.03
C ASN A 224 18.40 -2.58 -9.64
N ALA A 225 17.52 -2.98 -8.73
CA ALA A 225 17.52 -2.49 -7.36
C ALA A 225 18.73 -2.97 -6.54
N ALA A 226 19.48 -3.99 -6.98
CA ALA A 226 20.73 -4.39 -6.34
C ALA A 226 21.89 -3.39 -6.57
N THR A 227 21.75 -2.49 -7.55
CA THR A 227 22.73 -1.43 -7.80
C THR A 227 22.59 -0.23 -6.86
N ILE A 228 21.51 -0.18 -6.06
CA ILE A 228 21.26 0.90 -5.10
C ILE A 228 22.22 0.75 -3.93
N GLY A 229 22.98 1.79 -3.63
CA GLY A 229 23.98 1.80 -2.57
C GLY A 229 23.37 1.76 -1.15
N PRO A 230 24.06 1.20 -0.15
CA PRO A 230 23.58 1.15 1.24
C PRO A 230 23.27 2.52 1.88
N THR A 231 23.93 3.58 1.39
CA THR A 231 23.74 4.97 1.85
C THR A 231 22.58 5.67 1.14
N GLU A 232 22.05 5.11 0.06
CA GLU A 232 21.00 5.71 -0.78
C GLU A 232 19.59 5.37 -0.27
N ARG A 233 19.39 5.40 1.05
CA ARG A 233 18.12 5.00 1.69
C ARG A 233 16.91 5.74 1.11
N GLY A 234 15.82 5.04 0.88
CA GLY A 234 14.60 5.59 0.28
C GLY A 234 14.64 5.69 -1.24
N LEU A 235 15.76 5.39 -1.89
CA LEU A 235 15.82 5.24 -3.35
C LEU A 235 15.24 3.87 -3.73
N GLY A 236 14.37 3.86 -4.74
CA GLY A 236 13.79 2.64 -5.28
C GLY A 236 13.38 2.79 -6.74
N TYR A 237 13.12 1.67 -7.40
CA TYR A 237 12.52 1.61 -8.73
C TYR A 237 11.02 1.37 -8.60
N LEU A 238 10.23 2.33 -9.05
CA LEU A 238 8.79 2.22 -9.18
C LEU A 238 8.43 1.79 -10.60
N LEU A 239 7.80 0.62 -10.72
CA LEU A 239 7.24 0.11 -11.95
C LEU A 239 5.72 0.21 -11.90
N ALA A 240 5.13 0.89 -12.88
CA ALA A 240 3.70 0.85 -13.16
C ALA A 240 3.40 -0.22 -14.22
N GLU A 241 2.23 -0.86 -14.13
CA GLU A 241 1.78 -1.84 -15.13
C GLU A 241 1.80 -1.26 -16.54
N GLY A 242 2.51 -1.94 -17.44
CA GLY A 242 2.66 -1.54 -18.84
C GLY A 242 3.73 -0.48 -19.10
N ASP A 243 4.46 -0.04 -18.09
CA ASP A 243 5.49 1.01 -18.20
C ASP A 243 6.92 0.47 -17.95
N THR A 244 7.91 1.36 -17.99
CA THR A 244 9.29 1.06 -17.58
C THR A 244 9.53 1.48 -16.12
N PRO A 245 10.38 0.76 -15.36
CA PRO A 245 10.70 1.15 -14.00
C PRO A 245 11.38 2.53 -13.95
N ARG A 246 10.92 3.40 -13.07
CA ARG A 246 11.51 4.74 -12.85
C ARG A 246 12.13 4.82 -11.47
N ARG A 247 13.33 5.39 -11.38
CA ARG A 247 13.95 5.65 -10.07
C ARG A 247 13.27 6.81 -9.37
N MET A 248 12.96 6.61 -8.10
CA MET A 248 12.38 7.62 -7.22
C MET A 248 13.06 7.61 -5.85
N LYS A 249 13.05 8.76 -5.19
CA LYS A 249 13.40 8.95 -3.78
C LYS A 249 12.12 9.14 -2.97
N SER A 250 11.92 8.30 -1.97
CA SER A 250 10.73 8.32 -1.13
C SER A 250 10.68 9.57 -0.25
N ALA A 251 9.51 10.18 -0.12
CA ALA A 251 9.23 11.20 0.88
C ALA A 251 9.41 10.61 2.29
N TYR A 252 9.94 11.39 3.22
CA TYR A 252 10.29 10.90 4.55
C TYR A 252 9.36 11.47 5.62
N LEU A 253 8.62 10.59 6.29
CA LEU A 253 7.86 10.90 7.51
C LEU A 253 8.69 10.47 8.72
N THR A 254 8.86 11.38 9.67
CA THR A 254 9.41 11.07 10.99
C THR A 254 8.29 10.51 11.87
N ASP A 255 8.64 9.83 12.95
CA ASP A 255 7.64 9.35 13.93
C ASP A 255 6.79 10.51 14.47
N ALA A 256 7.40 11.68 14.71
CA ALA A 256 6.68 12.89 15.11
C ALA A 256 5.66 13.36 14.07
N HIS A 257 5.98 13.26 12.77
CA HIS A 257 5.00 13.51 11.72
C HIS A 257 3.87 12.47 11.77
N ILE A 258 4.20 11.19 11.93
CA ILE A 258 3.21 10.11 12.00
C ILE A 258 2.24 10.34 13.17
N TYR A 259 2.73 10.64 14.37
CA TYR A 259 1.87 10.92 15.52
C TYR A 259 0.90 12.08 15.28
N ALA A 260 1.39 13.19 14.72
CA ALA A 260 0.53 14.33 14.38
C ALA A 260 -0.51 13.98 13.31
N LEU A 261 -0.16 13.14 12.35
CA LEU A 261 -1.08 12.67 11.32
C LEU A 261 -2.13 11.70 11.89
N VAL A 262 -1.76 10.85 12.84
CA VAL A 262 -2.69 9.94 13.54
C VAL A 262 -3.71 10.73 14.34
N GLU A 263 -3.27 11.73 15.12
CA GLU A 263 -4.16 12.62 15.87
C GLU A 263 -5.14 13.33 14.92
N HIS A 264 -4.64 13.88 13.82
CA HIS A 264 -5.48 14.55 12.83
C HIS A 264 -6.46 13.58 12.12
N ALA A 265 -6.01 12.37 11.77
CA ALA A 265 -6.86 11.34 11.18
C ALA A 265 -7.95 10.89 12.15
N HIS A 266 -7.64 10.75 13.44
CA HIS A 266 -8.62 10.42 14.47
C HIS A 266 -9.73 11.48 14.55
N ASP A 267 -9.37 12.77 14.53
CA ASP A 267 -10.32 13.88 14.51
C ASP A 267 -11.23 13.88 13.28
N ILE A 268 -10.70 13.56 12.10
CA ILE A 268 -11.49 13.49 10.86
C ILE A 268 -12.47 12.31 10.92
N ARG A 269 -12.02 11.15 11.37
CA ARG A 269 -12.80 9.90 11.39
C ARG A 269 -13.89 9.92 12.47
N THR A 270 -13.63 10.51 13.63
CA THR A 270 -14.63 10.65 14.71
C THR A 270 -15.74 11.64 14.34
N LYS A 271 -15.41 12.78 13.72
CA LYS A 271 -16.40 13.75 13.23
C LYS A 271 -17.35 13.20 12.16
N ARG A 272 -16.94 12.16 11.44
CA ARG A 272 -17.79 11.47 10.46
C ARG A 272 -18.80 10.52 11.12
N ALA A 273 -18.45 9.95 12.27
CA ALA A 273 -19.31 9.00 12.98
C ALA A 273 -20.41 9.68 13.83
N ALA A 274 -20.25 10.97 14.12
CA ALA A 274 -21.20 11.81 14.86
C ALA A 274 -22.22 12.47 13.94
#